data_AF-A0A1M4UN91-F1
#
_entry.id   AF-A0A1M4UN91-F1
#
_cell.length_a   1.000
_cell.length_b   1.000
_cell.length_c   1.000
_cell.angle_alpha   90.00
_cell.angle_beta   90.00
_cell.angle_gamma   90.00
#
_symmetry.space_group_name_H-M   'P 1'
#
loop_
_entity.id
_entity.type
_entity.pdbx_description
1 polymer ?
#
loop_
_entity_poly.entity_id
_entity_poly.type
_entity_poly.pdbx_seq_one_letter_code
_entity_poly.pdbx_strand_id
1 'polypeptide(L)'
;MNLFSDIRGLVLDALTQMQTEGALPEGLSFDNVAVEPPRDAAHGDMATNAAMVLAKPAKMKPRDIAETLAAKLAEDDRITSAEVAGPGFLNLRLAPSVWQGVLGAVLEKGTDYGRSTMGQGLKVNVEYVSANPTGPLHVGHTRGAVFGDALASLLAYSGHDVTREYYINDGGAQVDVLARSAYERYREANGLSPEIAEGLYPGDYLIPIGEALKEKYGDSLLDKPESEWLAEVREFATDAMMDLIRADLKALGVEMDVFFSEKSLYGTGKIEAALEALNEKGLIYEGVLEPPKGKKPEDWEPREQTLFRSTAHGDDVDRPVKKSDGSWTYFAPDIAYHYDKVTRGFDALIDVFGADHGGYVKRMKAAVSALSDGKVPLDIKLTQLVKLWKNGEPFKMSKRAGNFVTLRDVVDQVGPDVTRFVMLTRKNDAPLDFDFDKVLEQSRENPVFYVQYAHARVMSVLRRAAEAGIDATDETLRGADLAALDHPAELTVARKLAEWPRLVEIAARTNEPHRIAFYLYELAGDFHALWNRGNDEPALRFLQDGDVATSQSKIALARAVSVVISAGLGILGVTPAQEMR
;
A
#
# COMPACT_ATOMS: atom_id res chain seq x y z
N MET A 1 22.36 1.09 7.08
CA MET A 1 22.54 2.50 7.40
C MET A 1 21.22 3.20 7.16
N ASN A 2 20.74 3.94 8.15
CA ASN A 2 19.66 4.90 7.98
C ASN A 2 20.23 6.20 8.55
N LEU A 3 20.82 7.02 7.67
CA LEU A 3 21.67 8.14 8.11
C LEU A 3 20.94 9.10 9.06
N PHE A 4 19.65 9.35 8.83
CA PHE A 4 18.85 10.19 9.72
C PHE A 4 18.68 9.56 11.10
N SER A 5 18.48 8.24 11.17
CA SER A 5 18.42 7.52 12.45
C SER A 5 19.78 7.46 13.15
N ASP A 6 20.86 7.34 12.38
CA ASP A 6 22.23 7.32 12.91
C ASP A 6 22.60 8.68 13.52
N ILE A 7 22.28 9.78 12.83
CA ILE A 7 22.47 11.15 13.36
C ILE A 7 21.49 11.44 14.50
N ARG A 8 20.25 10.92 14.47
CA ARG A 8 19.36 10.98 15.62
C ARG A 8 19.95 10.26 16.83
N GLY A 9 20.56 9.09 16.65
CA GLY A 9 21.27 8.37 17.71
C GLY A 9 22.36 9.24 18.35
N LEU A 10 23.22 9.86 17.52
CA LEU A 10 24.23 10.81 17.99
C LEU A 10 23.62 11.98 18.80
N VAL A 11 22.51 12.55 18.34
CA VAL A 11 21.80 13.60 19.09
C VAL A 11 21.32 13.10 20.45
N LEU A 12 20.77 11.89 20.52
CA LEU A 12 20.30 11.30 21.78
C LEU A 12 21.46 10.98 22.74
N ASP A 13 22.58 10.50 22.22
CA ASP A 13 23.78 10.23 23.00
C ASP A 13 24.38 11.53 23.57
N ALA A 14 24.46 12.59 22.76
CA ALA A 14 24.91 13.90 23.19
C ALA A 14 23.98 14.50 24.27
N LEU A 15 22.67 14.32 24.15
CA LEU A 15 21.70 14.72 25.19
C LEU A 15 21.88 13.93 26.49
N THR A 16 22.14 12.62 26.39
CA THR A 16 22.43 11.75 27.55
C THR A 16 23.72 12.18 28.25
N GLN A 17 24.73 12.54 27.48
CA GLN A 17 25.98 13.10 28.01
C GLN A 17 25.72 14.45 28.72
N MET A 18 24.90 15.33 28.15
CA MET A 18 24.49 16.58 28.81
C MET A 18 23.78 16.32 30.15
N GLN A 19 22.99 15.25 30.27
CA GLN A 19 22.41 14.85 31.57
C GLN A 19 23.49 14.44 32.57
N THR A 20 24.43 13.59 32.13
CA THR A 20 25.53 13.08 32.97
C THR A 20 26.43 14.21 33.48
N GLU A 21 26.64 15.25 32.67
CA GLU A 21 27.44 16.43 33.02
C GLU A 21 26.67 17.49 33.83
N GLY A 22 25.38 17.28 34.10
CA GLY A 22 24.51 18.23 34.80
C GLY A 22 24.11 19.45 33.96
N ALA A 23 24.41 19.45 32.65
CA ALA A 23 23.99 20.49 31.71
C ALA A 23 22.51 20.36 31.31
N LEU A 24 21.91 19.18 31.52
CA LEU A 24 20.49 18.91 31.32
C LEU A 24 19.93 18.10 32.51
N PRO A 25 18.68 18.33 32.96
CA PRO A 25 18.10 17.52 34.04
C PRO A 25 17.96 16.04 33.66
N GLU A 26 18.16 15.14 34.64
CA GLU A 26 17.89 13.71 34.49
C GLU A 26 16.38 13.43 34.33
N GLY A 27 16.04 12.27 33.74
CA GLY A 27 14.66 11.78 33.64
C GLY A 27 13.80 12.44 32.55
N LEU A 28 14.40 13.23 31.65
CA LEU A 28 13.71 13.76 30.48
C LEU A 28 13.44 12.65 29.45
N SER A 29 12.25 12.66 28.85
CA SER A 29 11.93 11.82 27.68
C SER A 29 12.48 12.46 26.41
N PHE A 30 13.14 11.66 25.58
CA PHE A 30 13.65 12.05 24.26
C PHE A 30 12.78 11.56 23.10
N ASP A 31 11.57 11.05 23.37
CA ASP A 31 10.73 10.40 22.35
C ASP A 31 10.35 11.37 21.22
N ASN A 32 10.16 12.64 21.55
CA ASN A 32 9.78 13.69 20.61
C ASN A 32 10.98 14.36 19.89
N VAL A 33 12.22 13.92 20.18
CA VAL A 33 13.41 14.39 19.50
C VAL A 33 13.46 13.78 18.10
N ALA A 34 13.54 14.65 17.10
CA ALA A 34 13.58 14.31 15.69
C ALA A 34 14.84 14.88 15.02
N VAL A 35 15.31 14.19 13.98
CA VAL A 35 16.30 14.67 13.02
C VAL A 35 15.71 14.48 11.63
N GLU A 36 15.54 15.56 10.89
CA GLU A 36 14.80 15.59 9.63
C GLU A 36 15.48 16.53 8.62
N PRO A 37 15.22 16.40 7.31
CA PRO A 37 15.63 17.41 6.35
C PRO A 37 15.06 18.78 6.74
N PRO A 38 15.84 19.87 6.65
CA PRO A 38 15.30 21.20 6.91
C PRO A 38 14.29 21.60 5.84
N ARG A 39 13.34 22.47 6.20
CA ARG A 39 12.35 23.02 5.24
C ARG A 39 12.99 23.83 4.13
N ASP A 40 14.11 24.49 4.43
CA ASP A 40 14.90 25.28 3.49
C ASP A 40 16.28 24.63 3.40
N ALA A 41 16.69 24.23 2.20
CA ALA A 41 17.99 23.61 1.96
C ALA A 41 19.17 24.56 2.30
N ALA A 42 18.93 25.87 2.36
CA ALA A 42 19.93 26.82 2.83
C ALA A 42 20.31 26.59 4.30
N HIS A 43 19.43 25.99 5.09
CA HIS A 43 19.63 25.68 6.51
C HIS A 43 20.45 24.39 6.76
N GLY A 44 21.13 23.85 5.75
CA GLY A 44 21.99 22.67 5.92
C GLY A 44 21.32 21.41 5.42
N ASP A 45 21.81 20.27 5.89
CA ASP A 45 21.42 18.96 5.39
C ASP A 45 20.43 18.24 6.32
N MET A 46 20.54 18.50 7.63
CA MET A 46 19.63 17.98 8.64
C MET A 46 19.31 19.06 9.66
N ALA A 47 18.17 18.93 10.35
CA ALA A 47 17.82 19.78 11.47
C ALA A 47 17.24 18.93 12.61
N THR A 48 17.53 19.31 13.85
CA THR A 48 16.91 18.73 15.04
C THR A 48 16.07 19.74 15.83
N ASN A 49 14.93 19.26 16.33
CA ASN A 49 14.03 19.98 17.23
C ASN A 49 14.36 19.74 18.72
N ALA A 50 15.45 19.03 19.05
CA ALA A 50 15.75 18.54 20.39
C ALA A 50 15.61 19.63 21.48
N ALA A 51 16.29 20.76 21.28
CA ALA A 51 16.23 21.87 22.22
C ALA A 51 14.82 22.43 22.43
N MET A 52 14.01 22.50 21.36
CA MET A 52 12.63 22.99 21.43
C MET A 52 11.72 22.08 22.26
N VAL A 53 11.84 20.77 22.09
CA VAL A 53 10.96 19.80 22.78
C VAL A 53 11.38 19.58 24.23
N LEU A 54 12.67 19.79 24.55
CA LEU A 54 13.21 19.57 25.90
C LEU A 54 13.19 20.82 26.79
N ALA A 55 13.12 22.02 26.22
CA ALA A 55 13.19 23.29 26.97
C ALA A 55 12.17 23.39 28.12
N LYS A 56 10.89 23.10 27.85
CA LYS A 56 9.83 23.21 28.86
C LYS A 56 9.98 22.17 29.98
N PRO A 57 10.15 20.87 29.69
CA PRO A 57 10.46 19.86 30.72
C PRO A 57 11.72 20.18 31.52
N ALA A 58 12.77 20.67 30.87
CA ALA A 58 14.05 21.01 31.51
C ALA A 58 14.00 22.32 32.31
N LYS A 59 12.96 23.15 32.14
CA LYS A 59 12.87 24.53 32.66
C LYS A 59 14.05 25.41 32.24
N MET A 60 14.56 25.20 31.02
CA MET A 60 15.68 25.91 30.44
C MET A 60 15.22 26.68 29.19
N LYS A 61 16.02 27.66 28.74
CA LYS A 61 15.77 28.30 27.45
C LYS A 61 16.17 27.34 26.33
N PRO A 62 15.37 27.20 25.25
CA PRO A 62 15.73 26.28 24.17
C PRO A 62 17.08 26.62 23.54
N ARG A 63 17.40 27.92 23.40
CA ARG A 63 18.69 28.36 22.86
C ARG A 63 19.89 27.86 23.67
N ASP A 64 19.82 27.89 25.01
CA ASP A 64 20.90 27.43 25.88
C ASP A 64 21.15 25.92 25.72
N ILE A 65 20.07 25.12 25.58
CA ILE A 65 20.15 23.69 25.26
C ILE A 65 20.77 23.50 23.87
N ALA A 66 20.32 24.27 22.87
CA ALA A 66 20.77 24.16 21.50
C ALA A 66 22.27 24.49 21.34
N GLU A 67 22.76 25.54 22.01
CA GLU A 67 24.17 25.93 21.97
C GLU A 67 25.08 24.87 22.61
N THR A 68 24.65 24.30 23.75
CA THR A 68 25.39 23.20 24.40
C THR A 68 25.40 21.93 23.55
N LEU A 69 24.26 21.58 22.96
CA LEU A 69 24.13 20.43 22.06
C LEU A 69 24.97 20.64 20.78
N ALA A 70 24.96 21.85 20.21
CA ALA A 70 25.75 22.20 19.03
C ALA A 70 27.24 21.96 19.24
N ALA A 71 27.77 22.37 20.39
CA ALA A 71 29.18 22.19 20.73
C ALA A 71 29.57 20.69 20.75
N LYS A 72 28.73 19.84 21.34
CA LYS A 72 28.96 18.39 21.37
C LYS A 72 28.85 17.74 20.00
N LEU A 73 27.85 18.12 19.21
CA LEU A 73 27.68 17.58 17.87
C LEU A 73 28.82 17.97 16.93
N ALA A 74 29.43 19.14 17.12
CA ALA A 74 30.59 19.59 16.34
C ALA A 74 31.88 18.80 16.64
N GLU A 75 31.90 17.93 17.67
CA GLU A 75 33.02 17.02 17.95
C GLU A 75 32.99 15.75 17.07
N ASP A 76 31.88 15.47 16.39
CA ASP A 76 31.75 14.32 15.49
C ASP A 76 32.21 14.69 14.07
N ASP A 77 33.18 13.95 13.53
CA ASP A 77 33.78 14.19 12.20
C ASP A 77 32.76 14.15 11.04
N ARG A 78 31.58 13.56 11.24
CA ARG A 78 30.50 13.55 10.25
C ARG A 78 29.81 14.92 10.12
N ILE A 79 29.93 15.79 11.12
CA ILE A 79 29.24 17.09 11.18
C ILE A 79 30.27 18.21 10.94
N THR A 80 30.15 18.92 9.81
CA THR A 80 31.03 20.06 9.50
C THR A 80 30.60 21.34 10.21
N SER A 81 29.30 21.50 10.47
CA SER A 81 28.80 22.58 11.32
C SER A 81 27.47 22.23 11.97
N ALA A 82 27.27 22.74 13.20
CA ALA A 82 26.02 22.68 13.94
C ALA A 82 25.64 24.10 14.36
N GLU A 83 24.62 24.68 13.73
CA GLU A 83 24.26 26.10 13.85
C GLU A 83 22.89 26.28 14.49
N VAL A 84 22.82 27.09 15.55
CA VAL A 84 21.56 27.38 16.25
C VAL A 84 20.77 28.44 15.48
N ALA A 85 19.56 28.07 15.05
CA ALA A 85 18.63 28.92 14.33
C ALA A 85 17.41 29.30 15.18
N GLY A 86 16.97 30.56 15.04
CA GLY A 86 15.77 31.09 15.67
C GLY A 86 15.74 30.84 17.20
N PRO A 87 14.63 30.30 17.74
CA PRO A 87 14.48 30.09 19.19
C PRO A 87 15.27 28.89 19.74
N GLY A 88 15.85 28.03 18.89
CA GLY A 88 16.55 26.81 19.33
C GLY A 88 16.42 25.61 18.39
N PHE A 89 16.17 25.81 17.09
CA PHE A 89 16.39 24.75 16.10
C PHE A 89 17.88 24.60 15.86
N LEU A 90 18.36 23.38 15.66
CA LEU A 90 19.76 23.13 15.40
C LEU A 90 19.93 22.55 13.99
N ASN A 91 20.57 23.32 13.13
CA ASN A 91 20.84 23.02 11.74
C ASN A 91 22.21 22.37 11.61
N LEU A 92 22.29 21.24 10.89
CA LEU A 92 23.50 20.45 10.74
C LEU A 92 23.93 20.42 9.28
N ARG A 93 25.22 20.63 9.03
CA ARG A 93 25.87 20.34 7.75
C ARG A 93 26.75 19.12 7.92
N LEU A 94 26.67 18.19 6.98
CA LEU A 94 27.41 16.93 7.02
C LEU A 94 28.61 16.95 6.10
N ALA A 95 29.67 16.24 6.50
CA ALA A 95 30.85 16.06 5.68
C ALA A 95 30.52 15.33 4.37
N PRO A 96 31.13 15.69 3.22
CA PRO A 96 30.90 15.01 1.95
C PRO A 96 31.07 13.49 2.00
N SER A 97 32.03 13.01 2.80
CA SER A 97 32.30 11.59 3.04
C SER A 97 31.09 10.81 3.57
N VAL A 98 30.18 11.48 4.29
CA VAL A 98 28.95 10.86 4.79
C VAL A 98 28.02 10.49 3.63
N TRP A 99 27.85 11.40 2.66
CA TRP A 99 27.03 11.16 1.47
C TRP A 99 27.65 10.10 0.56
N GLN A 100 28.96 10.09 0.45
CA GLN A 100 29.70 9.07 -0.31
C GLN A 100 29.53 7.69 0.34
N GLY A 101 29.58 7.62 1.68
CA GLY A 101 29.30 6.40 2.45
C GLY A 101 27.88 5.82 2.23
N VAL A 102 26.90 6.65 1.87
CA VAL A 102 25.55 6.18 1.49
C VAL A 102 25.60 5.26 0.28
N LEU A 103 26.38 5.61 -0.73
CA LEU A 103 26.48 4.79 -1.94
C LEU A 103 27.08 3.42 -1.62
N GLY A 104 28.13 3.37 -0.80
CA GLY A 104 28.70 2.13 -0.29
C GLY A 104 27.66 1.27 0.43
N ALA A 105 26.87 1.87 1.33
CA ALA A 105 25.82 1.17 2.07
C ALA A 105 24.67 0.66 1.17
N VAL A 106 24.33 1.40 0.12
CA VAL A 106 23.32 0.97 -0.88
C VAL A 106 23.84 -0.25 -1.66
N LEU A 107 25.08 -0.18 -2.15
CA LEU A 107 25.69 -1.27 -2.92
C LEU A 107 25.94 -2.52 -2.08
N GLU A 108 26.31 -2.36 -0.81
CA GLU A 108 26.49 -3.47 0.13
C GLU A 108 25.17 -4.19 0.41
N LYS A 109 24.10 -3.44 0.65
CA LYS A 109 22.80 -4.01 1.05
C LYS A 109 21.92 -4.39 -0.14
N GLY A 110 22.22 -3.92 -1.34
CA GLY A 110 21.38 -4.12 -2.51
C GLY A 110 19.95 -3.65 -2.23
N THR A 111 18.97 -4.45 -2.67
CA THR A 111 17.54 -4.15 -2.49
C THR A 111 17.06 -4.24 -1.04
N ASP A 112 17.90 -4.64 -0.08
CA ASP A 112 17.58 -4.54 1.35
C ASP A 112 17.99 -3.18 1.94
N TYR A 113 18.62 -2.30 1.17
CA TYR A 113 18.82 -0.92 1.58
C TYR A 113 17.46 -0.21 1.79
N GLY A 114 17.22 0.25 3.01
CA GLY A 114 15.94 0.83 3.43
C GLY A 114 14.95 -0.16 4.03
N ARG A 115 15.22 -1.47 4.02
CA ARG A 115 14.45 -2.44 4.79
C ARG A 115 14.53 -2.06 6.27
N SER A 116 13.38 -2.01 6.95
CA SER A 116 13.29 -1.61 8.35
C SER A 116 12.83 -2.77 9.22
N THR A 117 13.20 -2.74 10.50
CA THR A 117 12.72 -3.67 11.54
C THR A 117 11.67 -3.00 12.43
N MET A 118 11.14 -1.83 12.04
CA MET A 118 10.20 -1.06 12.85
C MET A 118 8.90 -1.81 13.15
N GLY A 119 8.50 -2.75 12.29
CA GLY A 119 7.33 -3.59 12.52
C GLY A 119 7.53 -4.66 13.59
N GLN A 120 8.77 -4.99 13.97
CA GLN A 120 9.10 -5.93 15.05
C GLN A 120 8.40 -7.30 14.98
N GLY A 121 8.01 -7.76 13.79
CA GLY A 121 7.25 -9.00 13.61
C GLY A 121 5.78 -8.92 14.05
N LEU A 122 5.24 -7.72 14.27
CA LEU A 122 3.80 -7.52 14.52
C LEU A 122 2.99 -8.10 13.36
N LYS A 123 1.98 -8.88 13.70
CA LYS A 123 1.10 -9.57 12.76
C LYS A 123 0.03 -8.63 12.24
N VAL A 124 0.03 -8.38 10.94
CA VAL A 124 -0.92 -7.46 10.29
C VAL A 124 -1.73 -8.21 9.24
N ASN A 125 -3.05 -8.18 9.39
CA ASN A 125 -3.95 -8.62 8.33
C ASN A 125 -4.26 -7.44 7.41
N VAL A 126 -4.01 -7.59 6.11
CA VAL A 126 -4.40 -6.63 5.08
C VAL A 126 -5.45 -7.28 4.21
N GLU A 127 -6.71 -6.90 4.40
CA GLU A 127 -7.82 -7.34 3.57
C GLU A 127 -8.06 -6.35 2.43
N TYR A 128 -8.20 -6.87 1.21
CA TYR A 128 -8.47 -6.05 0.04
C TYR A 128 -9.15 -6.82 -1.09
N VAL A 129 -9.72 -6.07 -2.04
CA VAL A 129 -10.57 -6.55 -3.13
C VAL A 129 -11.95 -7.00 -2.64
N SER A 130 -12.02 -8.08 -1.87
CA SER A 130 -13.24 -8.65 -1.24
C SER A 130 -14.52 -8.49 -2.06
N ALA A 131 -14.41 -8.69 -3.38
CA ALA A 131 -15.53 -8.50 -4.30
C ALA A 131 -16.41 -9.75 -4.29
N ASN A 132 -17.71 -9.55 -4.50
CA ASN A 132 -18.65 -10.65 -4.58
C ASN A 132 -18.27 -11.56 -5.76
N PRO A 133 -18.37 -12.89 -5.62
CA PRO A 133 -17.92 -13.85 -6.63
C PRO A 133 -18.95 -13.99 -7.76
N THR A 134 -19.47 -12.88 -8.28
CA THR A 134 -20.59 -12.85 -9.22
C THR A 134 -20.17 -12.43 -10.63
N GLY A 135 -18.88 -12.19 -10.86
CA GLY A 135 -18.36 -11.77 -12.15
C GLY A 135 -16.90 -11.36 -12.11
N PRO A 136 -16.34 -10.94 -13.26
CA PRO A 136 -14.94 -10.49 -13.35
C PRO A 136 -14.73 -9.21 -12.53
N LEU A 137 -13.50 -9.03 -12.04
CA LEU A 137 -13.11 -7.79 -11.36
C LEU A 137 -13.15 -6.61 -12.35
N HIS A 138 -13.55 -5.43 -11.88
CA HIS A 138 -13.58 -4.20 -12.68
C HIS A 138 -12.53 -3.19 -12.23
N VAL A 139 -12.38 -2.08 -12.97
CA VAL A 139 -11.39 -1.04 -12.68
C VAL A 139 -11.45 -0.51 -11.23
N GLY A 140 -12.66 -0.39 -10.66
CA GLY A 140 -12.82 -0.04 -9.24
C GLY A 140 -12.10 -1.00 -8.29
N HIS A 141 -12.23 -2.32 -8.49
CA HIS A 141 -11.51 -3.33 -7.73
C HIS A 141 -10.00 -3.31 -8.01
N THR A 142 -9.59 -2.94 -9.23
CA THR A 142 -8.18 -2.89 -9.62
C THR A 142 -7.38 -1.93 -8.73
N ARG A 143 -7.94 -0.74 -8.44
CA ARG A 143 -7.25 0.21 -7.57
C ARG A 143 -7.09 -0.32 -6.13
N GLY A 144 -8.14 -0.92 -5.58
CA GLY A 144 -8.09 -1.59 -4.27
C GLY A 144 -7.08 -2.73 -4.24
N ALA A 145 -7.03 -3.53 -5.31
CA ALA A 145 -6.07 -4.63 -5.50
C ALA A 145 -4.62 -4.13 -5.44
N VAL A 146 -4.28 -3.13 -6.25
CA VAL A 146 -2.93 -2.56 -6.30
C VAL A 146 -2.56 -1.89 -4.97
N PHE A 147 -3.47 -1.10 -4.39
CA PHE A 147 -3.20 -0.41 -3.14
C PHE A 147 -2.96 -1.39 -1.99
N GLY A 148 -3.84 -2.38 -1.83
CA GLY A 148 -3.73 -3.38 -0.76
C GLY A 148 -2.45 -4.20 -0.87
N ASP A 149 -2.12 -4.68 -2.07
CA ASP A 149 -0.92 -5.48 -2.29
C ASP A 149 0.39 -4.67 -2.11
N ALA A 150 0.42 -3.41 -2.58
CA ALA A 150 1.57 -2.54 -2.35
C ALA A 150 1.74 -2.15 -0.88
N LEU A 151 0.62 -1.94 -0.16
CA LEU A 151 0.65 -1.71 1.29
C LEU A 151 1.16 -2.93 2.04
N ALA A 152 0.65 -4.13 1.72
CA ALA A 152 1.10 -5.38 2.31
C ALA A 152 2.61 -5.59 2.09
N SER A 153 3.09 -5.35 0.88
CA SER A 153 4.51 -5.45 0.51
C SER A 153 5.37 -4.41 1.24
N LEU A 154 4.89 -3.17 1.40
CA LEU A 154 5.57 -2.12 2.17
C LEU A 154 5.68 -2.46 3.66
N LEU A 155 4.62 -2.99 4.26
CA LEU A 155 4.61 -3.40 5.66
C LEU A 155 5.56 -4.56 5.91
N ALA A 156 5.58 -5.57 5.02
CA ALA A 156 6.54 -6.67 5.06
C ALA A 156 7.99 -6.17 4.90
N TYR A 157 8.22 -5.22 3.98
CA TYR A 157 9.53 -4.55 3.83
C TYR A 157 9.94 -3.71 5.05
N SER A 158 8.98 -3.35 5.90
CA SER A 158 9.20 -2.61 7.15
C SER A 158 9.22 -3.51 8.40
N GLY A 159 9.25 -4.83 8.21
CA GLY A 159 9.45 -5.81 9.28
C GLY A 159 8.17 -6.27 10.00
N HIS A 160 7.00 -6.11 9.40
CA HIS A 160 5.75 -6.71 9.89
C HIS A 160 5.58 -8.14 9.34
N ASP A 161 4.86 -8.99 10.06
CA ASP A 161 4.39 -10.29 9.59
C ASP A 161 3.01 -10.10 8.93
N VAL A 162 2.95 -10.11 7.60
CA VAL A 162 1.76 -9.65 6.86
C VAL A 162 1.00 -10.83 6.27
N THR A 163 -0.32 -10.84 6.46
CA THR A 163 -1.25 -11.73 5.76
C THR A 163 -2.13 -10.94 4.80
N ARG A 164 -2.10 -11.27 3.52
CA ARG A 164 -3.02 -10.78 2.48
C ARG A 164 -4.28 -11.64 2.48
N GLU A 165 -5.43 -11.02 2.73
CA GLU A 165 -6.69 -11.75 2.86
C GLU A 165 -7.75 -11.22 1.89
N TYR A 166 -8.52 -12.14 1.33
CA TYR A 166 -9.69 -11.87 0.49
C TYR A 166 -10.93 -12.44 1.17
N TYR A 167 -11.92 -11.59 1.47
CA TYR A 167 -13.23 -12.04 1.95
C TYR A 167 -14.16 -12.34 0.77
N ILE A 168 -14.63 -13.58 0.67
CA ILE A 168 -15.56 -14.05 -0.35
C ILE A 168 -16.98 -13.89 0.17
N ASN A 169 -17.74 -12.97 -0.41
CA ASN A 169 -19.15 -12.74 -0.10
C ASN A 169 -20.04 -13.77 -0.82
N ASP A 170 -19.93 -15.04 -0.42
CA ASP A 170 -20.66 -16.18 -0.97
C ASP A 170 -21.85 -16.64 -0.10
N GLY A 171 -22.16 -15.88 0.96
CA GLY A 171 -23.29 -16.16 1.86
C GLY A 171 -24.63 -15.59 1.37
N GLY A 172 -24.60 -14.50 0.60
CA GLY A 172 -25.80 -13.71 0.25
C GLY A 172 -26.63 -14.21 -0.95
N ALA A 173 -27.74 -13.52 -1.23
CA ALA A 173 -28.66 -13.87 -2.32
C ALA A 173 -28.09 -13.64 -3.73
N GLN A 174 -27.01 -12.86 -3.87
CA GLN A 174 -26.41 -12.56 -5.17
C GLN A 174 -25.79 -13.79 -5.84
N VAL A 175 -25.26 -14.75 -5.07
CA VAL A 175 -24.77 -16.01 -5.62
C VAL A 175 -25.90 -16.94 -6.08
N ASP A 176 -27.11 -16.80 -5.54
CA ASP A 176 -28.28 -17.49 -6.09
C ASP A 176 -28.68 -16.87 -7.44
N VAL A 177 -28.56 -15.54 -7.60
CA VAL A 177 -28.78 -14.86 -8.89
C VAL A 177 -27.72 -15.28 -9.92
N LEU A 178 -26.46 -15.43 -9.49
CA LEU A 178 -25.39 -15.99 -10.31
C LEU A 178 -25.74 -17.41 -10.77
N ALA A 179 -26.19 -18.27 -9.86
CA ALA A 179 -26.58 -19.64 -10.18
C ALA A 179 -27.69 -19.69 -11.24
N ARG A 180 -28.74 -18.88 -11.07
CA ARG A 180 -29.83 -18.73 -12.07
C ARG A 180 -29.31 -18.23 -13.41
N SER A 181 -28.39 -17.26 -13.41
CA SER A 181 -27.78 -16.72 -14.64
C SER A 181 -26.91 -17.77 -15.36
N ALA A 182 -26.14 -18.56 -14.60
CA ALA A 182 -25.35 -19.66 -15.14
C ALA A 182 -26.23 -20.80 -15.67
N TYR A 183 -27.36 -21.09 -15.02
CA TYR A 183 -28.35 -22.06 -15.49
C TYR A 183 -28.95 -21.66 -16.84
N GLU A 184 -29.22 -20.37 -17.08
CA GLU A 184 -29.66 -19.90 -18.39
C GLU A 184 -28.59 -20.10 -19.48
N ARG A 185 -27.31 -19.90 -19.15
CA ARG A 185 -26.19 -20.23 -20.07
C ARG A 185 -26.03 -21.74 -20.27
N TYR A 186 -26.34 -22.56 -19.27
CA TYR A 186 -26.41 -24.02 -19.40
C TYR A 186 -27.53 -24.47 -20.33
N ARG A 187 -28.72 -23.85 -20.26
CA ARG A 187 -29.82 -24.06 -21.21
C ARG A 187 -29.39 -23.70 -22.63
N GLU A 188 -28.73 -22.55 -22.80
CA GLU A 188 -28.16 -22.10 -24.07
C GLU A 188 -27.17 -23.11 -24.65
N ALA A 189 -26.23 -23.59 -23.84
CA ALA A 189 -25.27 -24.61 -24.25
C ALA A 189 -25.96 -25.92 -24.70
N ASN A 190 -27.13 -26.24 -24.14
CA ASN A 190 -27.96 -27.39 -24.53
C ASN A 190 -28.87 -27.12 -25.74
N GLY A 191 -28.73 -25.97 -26.40
CA GLY A 191 -29.46 -25.64 -27.63
C GLY A 191 -30.83 -25.02 -27.40
N LEU A 192 -31.16 -24.64 -26.17
CA LEU A 192 -32.36 -23.87 -25.86
C LEU A 192 -32.08 -22.37 -25.99
N SER A 193 -33.11 -21.54 -26.14
CA SER A 193 -32.93 -20.08 -26.04
C SER A 193 -32.81 -19.68 -24.57
N PRO A 194 -31.75 -18.94 -24.17
CA PRO A 194 -31.62 -18.46 -22.80
C PRO A 194 -32.65 -17.37 -22.50
N GLU A 195 -33.21 -17.39 -21.30
CA GLU A 195 -34.13 -16.38 -20.79
C GLU A 195 -33.40 -15.47 -19.81
N ILE A 196 -32.50 -14.62 -20.33
CA ILE A 196 -31.77 -13.63 -19.51
C ILE A 196 -32.73 -12.48 -19.15
N ALA A 197 -33.53 -12.71 -18.12
CA ALA A 197 -34.49 -11.75 -17.59
C ALA A 197 -33.81 -10.56 -16.87
N GLU A 198 -34.56 -9.47 -16.69
CA GLU A 198 -34.13 -8.33 -15.87
C GLU A 198 -33.78 -8.80 -14.45
N GLY A 199 -32.59 -8.45 -13.97
CA GLY A 199 -32.07 -8.87 -12.67
C GLY A 199 -31.09 -10.04 -12.71
N LEU A 200 -30.99 -10.79 -13.82
CA LEU A 200 -29.92 -11.77 -14.04
C LEU A 200 -28.64 -11.10 -14.54
N TYR A 201 -27.51 -11.76 -14.33
CA TYR A 201 -26.23 -11.32 -14.86
C TYR A 201 -26.11 -11.66 -16.35
N PRO A 202 -25.99 -10.68 -17.26
CA PRO A 202 -26.08 -10.94 -18.70
C PRO A 202 -24.74 -11.22 -19.38
N GLY A 203 -23.61 -11.07 -18.68
CA GLY A 203 -22.29 -11.00 -19.31
C GLY A 203 -21.83 -12.28 -20.00
N ASP A 204 -21.05 -12.12 -21.07
CA ASP A 204 -20.48 -13.21 -21.86
C ASP A 204 -19.53 -14.09 -21.05
N TYR A 205 -19.00 -13.58 -19.93
CA TYR A 205 -18.17 -14.34 -19.00
C TYR A 205 -18.87 -15.57 -18.39
N LEU A 206 -20.20 -15.67 -18.45
CA LEU A 206 -20.95 -16.85 -17.99
C LEU A 206 -21.11 -17.92 -19.07
N ILE A 207 -20.88 -17.61 -20.35
CA ILE A 207 -21.02 -18.59 -21.45
C ILE A 207 -20.14 -19.83 -21.21
N PRO A 208 -18.83 -19.70 -20.89
CA PRO A 208 -18.00 -20.86 -20.61
C PRO A 208 -18.47 -21.68 -19.40
N ILE A 209 -19.13 -21.05 -18.42
CA ILE A 209 -19.69 -21.76 -17.26
C ILE A 209 -20.88 -22.61 -17.69
N GLY A 210 -21.77 -22.08 -18.54
CA GLY A 210 -22.88 -22.82 -19.11
C GLY A 210 -22.42 -24.05 -19.91
N GLU A 211 -21.37 -23.88 -20.71
CA GLU A 211 -20.72 -24.97 -21.45
C GLU A 211 -20.13 -26.03 -20.51
N ALA A 212 -19.43 -25.61 -19.45
CA ALA A 212 -18.84 -26.53 -18.47
C ALA A 212 -19.92 -27.25 -17.62
N LEU A 213 -21.03 -26.58 -17.30
CA LEU A 213 -22.19 -27.21 -16.67
C LEU A 213 -22.81 -28.27 -17.60
N LYS A 214 -22.88 -28.02 -18.92
CA LYS A 214 -23.34 -29.01 -19.89
C LYS A 214 -22.40 -30.20 -19.97
N GLU A 215 -21.10 -29.95 -19.97
CA GLU A 215 -20.11 -31.04 -19.96
C GLU A 215 -20.27 -31.92 -18.72
N LYS A 216 -20.51 -31.31 -17.55
CA LYS A 216 -20.67 -32.04 -16.28
C LYS A 216 -22.00 -32.77 -16.16
N TYR A 217 -23.11 -32.12 -16.52
CA TYR A 217 -24.47 -32.59 -16.24
C TYR A 217 -25.25 -33.08 -17.46
N GLY A 218 -24.73 -32.91 -18.68
CA GLY A 218 -25.48 -33.18 -19.91
C GLY A 218 -26.77 -32.36 -19.95
N ASP A 219 -27.91 -33.02 -20.16
CA ASP A 219 -29.26 -32.46 -20.11
C ASP A 219 -30.01 -32.77 -18.80
N SER A 220 -29.36 -33.41 -17.82
CA SER A 220 -30.03 -33.98 -16.63
C SER A 220 -30.69 -32.96 -15.70
N LEU A 221 -30.27 -31.69 -15.76
CA LEU A 221 -30.85 -30.61 -14.96
C LEU A 221 -31.97 -29.88 -15.71
N LEU A 222 -32.17 -30.13 -17.01
CA LEU A 222 -33.24 -29.50 -17.78
C LEU A 222 -34.63 -29.92 -17.25
N ASP A 223 -35.58 -28.99 -17.31
CA ASP A 223 -36.96 -29.14 -16.85
C ASP A 223 -37.13 -29.56 -15.38
N LYS A 224 -36.05 -29.50 -14.59
CA LYS A 224 -36.07 -29.73 -13.15
C LYS A 224 -36.51 -28.47 -12.39
N PRO A 225 -37.23 -28.61 -11.26
CA PRO A 225 -37.55 -27.47 -10.41
C PRO A 225 -36.27 -26.85 -9.84
N GLU A 226 -36.29 -25.53 -9.59
CA GLU A 226 -35.14 -24.78 -9.05
C GLU A 226 -34.52 -25.42 -7.82
N SER A 227 -35.35 -26.00 -6.93
CA SER A 227 -34.89 -26.70 -5.72
C SER A 227 -33.99 -27.91 -5.98
N GLU A 228 -34.03 -28.51 -7.17
CA GLU A 228 -33.20 -29.68 -7.52
C GLU A 228 -31.82 -29.30 -8.08
N TRP A 229 -31.63 -28.08 -8.61
CA TRP A 229 -30.36 -27.69 -9.24
C TRP A 229 -29.68 -26.47 -8.62
N LEU A 230 -30.41 -25.59 -7.92
CA LEU A 230 -29.88 -24.30 -7.47
C LEU A 230 -28.63 -24.44 -6.62
N ALA A 231 -28.63 -25.35 -5.64
CA ALA A 231 -27.50 -25.53 -4.74
C ALA A 231 -26.23 -25.99 -5.48
N GLU A 232 -26.37 -26.96 -6.38
CA GLU A 232 -25.24 -27.50 -7.15
C GLU A 232 -24.69 -26.48 -8.17
N VAL A 233 -25.59 -25.80 -8.89
CA VAL A 233 -25.20 -24.77 -9.87
C VAL A 233 -24.60 -23.57 -9.16
N ARG A 234 -25.10 -23.20 -7.97
CA ARG A 234 -24.52 -22.14 -7.14
C ARG A 234 -23.09 -22.44 -6.76
N GLU A 235 -22.82 -23.64 -6.23
CA GLU A 235 -21.47 -24.05 -5.86
C GLU A 235 -20.54 -24.02 -7.07
N PHE A 236 -20.96 -24.66 -8.17
CA PHE A 236 -20.17 -24.70 -9.41
C PHE A 236 -19.87 -23.31 -9.98
N ALA A 237 -20.88 -22.45 -10.07
CA ALA A 237 -20.72 -21.10 -10.63
C ALA A 237 -19.87 -20.21 -9.72
N THR A 238 -20.02 -20.33 -8.39
CA THR A 238 -19.22 -19.57 -7.42
C THR A 238 -17.74 -19.96 -7.51
N ASP A 239 -17.44 -21.27 -7.58
CA ASP A 239 -16.07 -21.75 -7.73
C ASP A 239 -15.44 -21.28 -9.04
N ALA A 240 -16.18 -21.38 -10.15
CA ALA A 240 -15.73 -20.88 -11.45
C ALA A 240 -15.46 -19.36 -11.44
N MET A 241 -16.29 -18.57 -10.74
CA MET A 241 -16.06 -17.14 -10.57
C MET A 241 -14.84 -16.84 -9.69
N MET A 242 -14.62 -17.61 -8.64
CA MET A 242 -13.42 -17.46 -7.83
C MET A 242 -12.15 -17.83 -8.60
N ASP A 243 -12.19 -18.83 -9.48
CA ASP A 243 -11.06 -19.15 -10.36
C ASP A 243 -10.79 -18.02 -11.36
N LEU A 244 -11.83 -17.40 -11.90
CA LEU A 244 -11.72 -16.22 -12.75
C LEU A 244 -11.06 -15.04 -12.01
N ILE A 245 -11.53 -14.76 -10.80
CA ILE A 245 -11.01 -13.69 -9.93
C ILE A 245 -9.53 -13.94 -9.61
N ARG A 246 -9.16 -15.16 -9.21
CA ARG A 246 -7.77 -15.54 -8.94
C ARG A 246 -6.89 -15.36 -10.16
N ALA A 247 -7.35 -15.77 -11.35
CA ALA A 247 -6.62 -15.58 -12.59
C ALA A 247 -6.41 -14.10 -12.93
N ASP A 248 -7.43 -13.26 -12.73
CA ASP A 248 -7.37 -11.80 -12.92
C ASP A 248 -6.41 -11.13 -11.95
N LEU A 249 -6.44 -11.47 -10.66
CA LEU A 249 -5.48 -10.99 -9.67
C LEU A 249 -4.04 -11.43 -10.01
N LYS A 250 -3.84 -12.71 -10.36
CA LYS A 250 -2.53 -13.23 -10.73
C LYS A 250 -1.93 -12.50 -11.93
N ALA A 251 -2.73 -12.12 -12.91
CA ALA A 251 -2.24 -11.36 -14.06
C ALA A 251 -1.85 -9.92 -13.73
N LEU A 252 -2.42 -9.34 -12.67
CA LEU A 252 -1.97 -8.09 -12.07
C LEU A 252 -0.75 -8.30 -11.14
N GLY A 253 -0.26 -9.53 -10.98
CA GLY A 253 0.81 -9.86 -10.04
C GLY A 253 0.38 -9.82 -8.57
N VAL A 254 -0.91 -10.03 -8.28
CA VAL A 254 -1.45 -10.07 -6.91
C VAL A 254 -1.74 -11.52 -6.54
N GLU A 255 -1.21 -11.96 -5.40
CA GLU A 255 -1.49 -13.25 -4.78
C GLU A 255 -1.99 -13.04 -3.35
N MET A 256 -3.00 -13.80 -2.94
CA MET A 256 -3.59 -13.74 -1.59
C MET A 256 -3.11 -14.93 -0.77
N ASP A 257 -2.85 -14.71 0.51
CA ASP A 257 -2.45 -15.77 1.43
C ASP A 257 -3.68 -16.55 1.92
N VAL A 258 -4.80 -15.85 2.12
CA VAL A 258 -6.05 -16.42 2.65
C VAL A 258 -7.24 -15.97 1.79
N PHE A 259 -8.11 -16.93 1.47
CA PHE A 259 -9.46 -16.66 0.97
C PHE A 259 -10.46 -17.12 2.04
N PHE A 260 -11.20 -16.18 2.64
CA PHE A 260 -12.16 -16.46 3.70
C PHE A 260 -13.58 -16.47 3.14
N SER A 261 -14.30 -17.58 3.26
CA SER A 261 -15.68 -17.72 2.79
C SER A 261 -16.67 -17.25 3.85
N GLU A 262 -17.54 -16.30 3.49
CA GLU A 262 -18.67 -15.88 4.32
C GLU A 262 -19.61 -17.05 4.63
N LYS A 263 -19.87 -17.92 3.65
CA LYS A 263 -20.68 -19.14 3.80
C LYS A 263 -20.19 -19.99 4.97
N SER A 264 -18.88 -20.00 5.26
CA SER A 264 -18.30 -20.75 6.39
C SER A 264 -18.73 -20.25 7.78
N LEU A 265 -19.34 -19.06 7.88
CA LEU A 265 -19.87 -18.49 9.13
C LEU A 265 -21.29 -18.99 9.44
N TYR A 266 -22.06 -19.30 8.41
CA TYR A 266 -23.45 -19.70 8.57
C TYR A 266 -23.59 -21.16 8.98
N GLY A 267 -24.43 -21.43 9.98
CA GLY A 267 -24.69 -22.79 10.46
C GLY A 267 -23.54 -23.45 11.25
N THR A 268 -22.47 -22.71 11.55
CA THR A 268 -21.29 -23.23 12.26
C THR A 268 -21.19 -22.79 13.72
N GLY A 269 -22.10 -21.94 14.19
CA GLY A 269 -22.05 -21.37 15.55
C GLY A 269 -21.07 -20.19 15.69
N LYS A 270 -20.33 -19.82 14.62
CA LYS A 270 -19.33 -18.75 14.67
C LYS A 270 -19.96 -17.37 14.88
N ILE A 271 -21.12 -17.10 14.25
CA ILE A 271 -21.84 -15.84 14.43
C ILE A 271 -22.36 -15.73 15.87
N GLU A 272 -22.94 -16.82 16.36
CA GLU A 272 -23.44 -16.95 17.72
C GLU A 272 -22.32 -16.72 18.74
N ALA A 273 -21.16 -17.34 18.54
CA ALA A 273 -20.00 -17.18 19.44
C ALA A 273 -19.50 -15.72 19.50
N ALA A 274 -19.43 -15.03 18.35
CA ALA A 274 -18.99 -13.64 18.31
C ALA A 274 -19.99 -12.70 19.02
N LEU A 275 -21.29 -12.93 18.84
CA LEU A 275 -22.33 -12.16 19.51
C LEU A 275 -22.40 -12.47 21.00
N GLU A 276 -22.17 -13.72 21.42
CA GLU A 276 -22.08 -14.08 22.83
C GLU A 276 -20.88 -13.39 23.50
N ALA A 277 -19.73 -13.32 22.82
CA ALA A 277 -18.57 -12.58 23.34
C ALA A 277 -18.86 -11.07 23.55
N LEU A 278 -19.75 -10.47 22.75
CA LEU A 278 -20.24 -9.10 22.97
C LEU A 278 -21.29 -9.05 24.10
N ASN A 279 -22.14 -10.07 24.20
CA ASN A 279 -23.17 -10.18 25.22
C ASN A 279 -22.58 -10.33 26.64
N GLU A 280 -21.55 -11.15 26.80
CA GLU A 280 -20.79 -11.30 28.05
C GLU A 280 -20.19 -9.98 28.55
N LYS A 281 -19.90 -9.05 27.62
CA LYS A 281 -19.43 -7.69 27.91
C LYS A 281 -20.59 -6.70 28.18
N GLY A 282 -21.83 -7.15 28.14
CA GLY A 282 -23.03 -6.31 28.32
C GLY A 282 -23.29 -5.37 27.14
N LEU A 283 -22.77 -5.69 25.95
CA LEU A 283 -22.87 -4.84 24.75
C LEU A 283 -24.03 -5.25 23.83
N ILE A 284 -24.69 -6.37 24.08
CA ILE A 284 -25.93 -6.77 23.39
C ILE A 284 -27.13 -6.47 24.30
N TYR A 285 -28.16 -5.84 23.77
CA TYR A 285 -29.38 -5.51 24.51
C TYR A 285 -30.60 -5.40 23.60
N GLU A 286 -31.81 -5.49 24.17
CA GLU A 286 -33.06 -5.20 23.46
C GLU A 286 -33.38 -3.71 23.56
N GLY A 287 -33.65 -3.06 22.42
CA GLY A 287 -33.93 -1.63 22.38
C GLY A 287 -34.61 -1.16 21.10
N VAL A 288 -35.02 0.11 21.09
CA VAL A 288 -35.67 0.75 19.94
C VAL A 288 -34.73 1.81 19.38
N LEU A 289 -34.42 1.71 18.09
CA LEU A 289 -33.60 2.72 17.41
C LEU A 289 -34.43 3.98 17.13
N GLU A 290 -33.78 5.14 17.22
CA GLU A 290 -34.33 6.39 16.73
C GLU A 290 -34.54 6.33 15.20
N PRO A 291 -35.50 7.10 14.66
CA PRO A 291 -35.73 7.15 13.23
C PRO A 291 -34.46 7.65 12.50
N PRO A 292 -34.23 7.19 11.25
CA PRO A 292 -33.09 7.64 10.46
C PRO A 292 -33.01 9.17 10.40
N LYS A 293 -31.82 9.74 10.57
CA LYS A 293 -31.61 11.18 10.39
C LYS A 293 -31.93 11.55 8.95
N GLY A 294 -32.94 12.40 8.73
CA GLY A 294 -33.38 12.84 7.41
C GLY A 294 -34.85 12.53 7.14
N LYS A 295 -35.17 12.05 5.93
CA LYS A 295 -36.55 11.72 5.56
C LYS A 295 -36.93 10.40 6.22
N LYS A 296 -37.80 10.48 7.23
CA LYS A 296 -38.43 9.30 7.86
C LYS A 296 -39.16 8.51 6.77
N PRO A 297 -38.83 7.22 6.56
CA PRO A 297 -39.60 6.35 5.68
C PRO A 297 -41.07 6.33 6.10
N GLU A 298 -41.99 6.33 5.14
CA GLU A 298 -43.45 6.33 5.42
C GLU A 298 -43.88 5.08 6.21
N ASP A 299 -43.10 4.00 6.10
CA ASP A 299 -43.25 2.71 6.76
C ASP A 299 -42.42 2.55 8.05
N TRP A 300 -41.78 3.62 8.54
CA TRP A 300 -41.01 3.53 9.79
C TRP A 300 -41.95 3.45 11.00
N GLU A 301 -41.76 2.40 11.79
CA GLU A 301 -42.39 2.19 13.09
C GLU A 301 -41.33 1.88 14.15
N PRO A 302 -41.49 2.39 15.39
CA PRO A 302 -40.61 2.01 16.48
C PRO A 302 -40.81 0.52 16.78
N ARG A 303 -39.72 -0.25 16.72
CA ARG A 303 -39.72 -1.69 16.97
C ARG A 303 -38.53 -2.04 17.87
N GLU A 304 -38.81 -2.82 18.90
CA GLU A 304 -37.80 -3.42 19.75
C GLU A 304 -36.99 -4.44 18.94
N GLN A 305 -35.67 -4.34 19.06
CA GLN A 305 -34.69 -5.09 18.28
C GLN A 305 -33.51 -5.46 19.16
N THR A 306 -32.85 -6.57 18.84
CA THR A 306 -31.56 -6.92 19.42
C THR A 306 -30.47 -6.03 18.84
N LEU A 307 -29.89 -5.17 19.67
CA LEU A 307 -28.91 -4.15 19.31
C LEU A 307 -27.55 -4.45 19.91
N PHE A 308 -26.51 -4.18 19.12
CA PHE A 308 -25.15 -4.00 19.60
C PHE A 308 -24.92 -2.53 19.96
N ARG A 309 -24.49 -2.28 21.20
CA ARG A 309 -24.13 -0.97 21.77
C ARG A 309 -22.81 -0.44 21.19
N SER A 310 -22.75 -0.28 19.87
CA SER A 310 -21.57 0.18 19.13
C SER A 310 -21.21 1.64 19.45
N THR A 311 -22.17 2.46 19.92
CA THR A 311 -21.90 3.85 20.34
C THR A 311 -20.93 3.95 21.52
N ALA A 312 -20.86 2.94 22.39
CA ALA A 312 -19.88 2.86 23.46
C ALA A 312 -18.43 2.74 22.94
N HIS A 313 -18.26 2.41 21.66
CA HIS A 313 -16.99 2.26 20.97
C HIS A 313 -16.80 3.26 19.82
N GLY A 314 -17.57 4.36 19.81
CA GLY A 314 -17.38 5.48 18.89
C GLY A 314 -18.17 5.42 17.57
N ASP A 315 -19.14 4.50 17.45
CA ASP A 315 -20.12 4.55 16.36
C ASP A 315 -21.16 5.67 16.55
N ASP A 316 -21.86 6.03 15.48
CA ASP A 316 -22.85 7.12 15.51
C ASP A 316 -24.21 6.67 16.07
N VAL A 317 -24.58 5.41 15.85
CA VAL A 317 -25.86 4.80 16.28
C VAL A 317 -25.62 3.31 16.53
N ASP A 318 -26.26 2.75 17.55
CA ASP A 318 -26.25 1.33 17.84
C ASP A 318 -26.80 0.52 16.66
N ARG A 319 -26.30 -0.71 16.50
CA ARG A 319 -26.53 -1.49 15.27
C ARG A 319 -27.40 -2.71 15.54
N PRO A 320 -28.45 -2.95 14.73
CA PRO A 320 -29.22 -4.17 14.83
C PRO A 320 -28.38 -5.36 14.37
N VAL A 321 -28.35 -6.40 15.18
CA VAL A 321 -27.62 -7.65 14.86
C VAL A 321 -28.57 -8.78 14.44
N LYS A 322 -29.87 -8.66 14.77
CA LYS A 322 -30.92 -9.63 14.44
C LYS A 322 -32.10 -8.95 13.74
N LYS A 323 -32.69 -9.63 12.77
CA LYS A 323 -33.92 -9.21 12.07
C LYS A 323 -35.16 -9.68 12.84
N SER A 324 -36.32 -9.13 12.46
CA SER A 324 -37.61 -9.47 13.08
C SER A 324 -38.04 -10.93 12.86
N ASP A 325 -37.56 -11.58 11.80
CA ASP A 325 -37.81 -13.00 11.52
C ASP A 325 -36.89 -13.95 12.31
N GLY A 326 -36.02 -13.39 13.16
CA GLY A 326 -35.04 -14.13 13.95
C GLY A 326 -33.74 -14.44 13.22
N SER A 327 -33.62 -14.13 11.92
CA SER A 327 -32.38 -14.29 11.17
C SER A 327 -31.37 -13.18 11.49
N TRP A 328 -30.09 -13.41 11.21
CA TRP A 328 -29.03 -12.42 11.44
C TRP A 328 -29.08 -11.27 10.42
N THR A 329 -28.70 -10.06 10.85
CA THR A 329 -28.45 -8.95 9.91
C THR A 329 -27.14 -9.18 9.15
N TYR A 330 -26.90 -8.44 8.06
CA TYR A 330 -25.63 -8.49 7.34
C TYR A 330 -24.43 -8.03 8.18
N PHE A 331 -24.67 -7.32 9.29
CA PHE A 331 -23.60 -6.88 10.18
C PHE A 331 -23.12 -7.97 11.14
N ALA A 332 -23.96 -8.97 11.44
CA ALA A 332 -23.57 -10.08 12.29
C ALA A 332 -22.45 -10.97 11.70
N PRO A 333 -22.49 -11.39 10.41
CA PRO A 333 -21.35 -12.10 9.82
C PRO A 333 -20.09 -11.21 9.75
N ASP A 334 -20.22 -9.89 9.51
CA ASP A 334 -19.07 -8.98 9.58
C ASP A 334 -18.42 -8.96 10.97
N ILE A 335 -19.23 -8.91 12.03
CA ILE A 335 -18.76 -9.01 13.43
C ILE A 335 -18.06 -10.36 13.65
N ALA A 336 -18.66 -11.45 13.19
CA ALA A 336 -18.12 -12.80 13.35
C ALA A 336 -16.79 -12.99 12.62
N TYR A 337 -16.68 -12.45 11.41
CA TYR A 337 -15.47 -12.48 10.61
C TYR A 337 -14.34 -11.68 11.25
N HIS A 338 -14.64 -10.49 11.79
CA HIS A 338 -13.64 -9.70 12.50
C HIS A 338 -13.26 -10.32 13.85
N TYR A 339 -14.20 -11.00 14.51
CA TYR A 339 -13.90 -11.79 15.69
C TYR A 339 -12.94 -12.94 15.35
N ASP A 340 -13.15 -13.64 14.24
CA ASP A 340 -12.22 -14.65 13.73
C ASP A 340 -10.81 -14.06 13.56
N LYS A 341 -10.66 -12.92 12.87
CA LYS A 341 -9.37 -12.23 12.73
C LYS A 341 -8.72 -11.90 14.08
N VAL A 342 -9.48 -11.35 15.04
CA VAL A 342 -8.95 -11.04 16.38
C VAL A 342 -8.52 -12.31 17.10
N THR A 343 -9.29 -13.39 17.01
CA THR A 343 -8.95 -14.68 17.64
C THR A 343 -7.77 -15.40 16.99
N ARG A 344 -7.51 -15.16 15.69
CA ARG A 344 -6.27 -15.61 15.00
C ARG A 344 -5.02 -14.89 15.49
N GLY A 345 -5.16 -13.85 16.32
CA GLY A 345 -4.06 -13.19 17.02
C GLY A 345 -3.30 -12.19 16.16
N PHE A 346 -3.98 -11.50 15.24
CA PHE A 346 -3.41 -10.34 14.56
C PHE A 346 -3.26 -9.15 15.53
N ASP A 347 -2.12 -8.46 15.45
CA ASP A 347 -1.82 -7.27 16.25
C ASP A 347 -2.47 -6.01 15.65
N ALA A 348 -2.72 -5.99 14.34
CA ALA A 348 -3.44 -4.92 13.65
C ALA A 348 -4.22 -5.45 12.44
N LEU A 349 -5.35 -4.81 12.15
CA LEU A 349 -6.18 -5.09 10.99
C LEU A 349 -6.21 -3.87 10.06
N ILE A 350 -6.09 -4.12 8.75
CA ILE A 350 -6.24 -3.10 7.72
C ILE A 350 -7.21 -3.61 6.67
N ASP A 351 -8.31 -2.90 6.47
CA ASP A 351 -9.27 -3.21 5.40
C ASP A 351 -9.22 -2.14 4.31
N VAL A 352 -9.18 -2.57 3.05
CA VAL A 352 -9.20 -1.69 1.88
C VAL A 352 -10.57 -1.74 1.21
N PHE A 353 -11.35 -0.67 1.39
CA PHE A 353 -12.71 -0.57 0.89
C PHE A 353 -12.83 0.41 -0.29
N GLY A 354 -13.91 0.26 -1.06
CA GLY A 354 -14.34 1.29 -2.00
C GLY A 354 -14.91 2.53 -1.29
N ALA A 355 -14.81 3.70 -1.91
CA ALA A 355 -15.29 4.96 -1.34
C ALA A 355 -16.80 4.99 -1.01
N ASP A 356 -17.59 4.16 -1.70
CA ASP A 356 -19.01 3.92 -1.46
C ASP A 356 -19.31 3.28 -0.09
N HIS A 357 -18.31 2.67 0.54
CA HIS A 357 -18.43 2.03 1.86
C HIS A 357 -18.02 2.95 3.03
N GLY A 358 -17.83 4.25 2.80
CA GLY A 358 -17.42 5.20 3.85
C GLY A 358 -18.33 5.23 5.09
N GLY A 359 -19.64 4.97 4.91
CA GLY A 359 -20.61 4.88 6.01
C GLY A 359 -20.47 3.64 6.90
N TYR A 360 -19.70 2.62 6.46
CA TYR A 360 -19.41 1.41 7.23
C TYR A 360 -18.19 1.56 8.15
N VAL A 361 -17.39 2.61 7.99
CA VAL A 361 -16.10 2.71 8.68
C VAL A 361 -16.24 2.71 10.19
N LYS A 362 -17.11 3.58 10.74
CA LYS A 362 -17.26 3.72 12.20
C LYS A 362 -17.81 2.46 12.85
N ARG A 363 -18.79 1.81 12.24
CA ARG A 363 -19.41 0.59 12.80
C ARG A 363 -18.42 -0.58 12.85
N MET A 364 -17.57 -0.75 11.83
CA MET A 364 -16.58 -1.81 11.81
C MET A 364 -15.48 -1.56 12.83
N LYS A 365 -14.99 -0.32 12.95
CA LYS A 365 -14.03 0.06 14.00
C LYS A 365 -14.60 -0.14 15.40
N ALA A 366 -15.88 0.19 15.60
CA ALA A 366 -16.57 -0.05 16.87
C ALA A 366 -16.69 -1.55 17.19
N ALA A 367 -17.01 -2.39 16.20
CA ALA A 367 -17.06 -3.84 16.37
C ALA A 367 -15.68 -4.41 16.76
N VAL A 368 -14.62 -4.10 16.03
CA VAL A 368 -13.26 -4.58 16.35
C VAL A 368 -12.79 -4.08 17.72
N SER A 369 -13.05 -2.81 18.05
CA SER A 369 -12.75 -2.25 19.37
C SER A 369 -13.45 -3.02 20.49
N ALA A 370 -14.73 -3.33 20.33
CA ALA A 370 -15.50 -4.10 21.30
C ALA A 370 -15.02 -5.55 21.43
N LEU A 371 -14.73 -6.22 20.31
CA LEU A 371 -14.28 -7.61 20.29
C LEU A 371 -12.90 -7.77 20.91
N SER A 372 -11.99 -6.81 20.67
CA SER A 372 -10.58 -6.86 21.10
C SER A 372 -10.29 -6.12 22.42
N ASP A 373 -11.29 -5.54 23.08
CA ASP A 373 -11.11 -4.65 24.24
C ASP A 373 -10.19 -3.45 23.94
N GLY A 374 -10.27 -2.93 22.70
CA GLY A 374 -9.43 -1.84 22.21
C GLY A 374 -7.95 -2.20 21.99
N LYS A 375 -7.58 -3.47 22.06
CA LYS A 375 -6.18 -3.92 21.90
C LYS A 375 -5.75 -4.00 20.44
N VAL A 376 -6.66 -4.37 19.53
CA VAL A 376 -6.37 -4.54 18.11
C VAL A 376 -6.94 -3.33 17.35
N PRO A 377 -6.11 -2.46 16.76
CA PRO A 377 -6.59 -1.37 15.92
C PRO A 377 -7.10 -1.90 14.57
N LEU A 378 -8.19 -1.30 14.09
CA LEU A 378 -8.65 -1.44 12.70
C LEU A 378 -8.43 -0.12 11.95
N ASP A 379 -7.60 -0.16 10.92
CA ASP A 379 -7.47 0.91 9.93
C ASP A 379 -8.28 0.57 8.68
N ILE A 380 -9.08 1.51 8.18
CA ILE A 380 -9.89 1.27 6.97
C ILE A 380 -9.47 2.30 5.94
N LYS A 381 -8.91 1.82 4.82
CA LYS A 381 -8.44 2.63 3.72
C LYS A 381 -9.50 2.68 2.62
N LEU A 382 -10.10 3.85 2.44
CA LEU A 382 -11.05 4.07 1.35
C LEU A 382 -10.30 4.37 0.06
N THR A 383 -10.65 3.66 -1.01
CA THR A 383 -10.11 3.85 -2.35
C THR A 383 -11.16 4.54 -3.22
N GLN A 384 -10.81 5.72 -3.74
CA GLN A 384 -11.70 6.49 -4.61
C GLN A 384 -11.77 5.88 -6.01
N LEU A 385 -12.86 6.21 -6.71
CA LEU A 385 -13.12 5.76 -8.06
C LEU A 385 -12.01 6.16 -9.05
N VAL A 386 -11.79 5.27 -10.01
CA VAL A 386 -10.93 5.50 -11.18
C VAL A 386 -11.80 5.92 -12.35
N LYS A 387 -11.45 7.03 -12.98
CA LYS A 387 -12.06 7.48 -14.23
C LYS A 387 -11.16 7.05 -15.38
N LEU A 388 -11.74 6.35 -16.34
CA LEU A 388 -11.01 5.86 -17.50
C LEU A 388 -11.17 6.82 -18.67
N TRP A 389 -10.07 7.08 -19.35
CA TRP A 389 -9.99 7.95 -20.52
C TRP A 389 -9.24 7.25 -21.65
N LYS A 390 -9.71 7.44 -22.88
CA LYS A 390 -9.03 6.97 -24.09
C LYS A 390 -9.35 7.93 -25.24
N ASN A 391 -8.34 8.34 -25.98
CA ASN A 391 -8.39 9.35 -27.04
C ASN A 391 -9.04 10.67 -26.58
N GLY A 392 -8.79 11.07 -25.32
CA GLY A 392 -9.36 12.29 -24.73
C GLY A 392 -10.83 12.20 -24.31
N GLU A 393 -11.49 11.03 -24.44
CA GLU A 393 -12.90 10.84 -24.06
C GLU A 393 -13.07 9.81 -22.92
N PRO A 394 -14.14 9.89 -22.11
CA PRO A 394 -14.43 8.88 -21.09
C PRO A 394 -14.62 7.49 -21.71
N PHE A 395 -13.80 6.54 -21.28
CA PHE A 395 -13.84 5.17 -21.79
C PHE A 395 -14.80 4.31 -20.95
N LYS A 396 -15.78 3.67 -21.60
CA LYS A 396 -16.79 2.80 -20.99
C LYS A 396 -16.99 1.53 -21.82
N MET A 397 -17.60 0.50 -21.22
CA MET A 397 -17.93 -0.82 -21.77
C MET A 397 -16.77 -1.82 -21.91
N SER A 398 -17.06 -3.08 -21.57
CA SER A 398 -16.27 -4.27 -21.89
C SER A 398 -17.19 -5.30 -22.50
N LYS A 399 -16.88 -5.85 -23.68
CA LYS A 399 -17.71 -6.91 -24.27
C LYS A 399 -17.87 -8.10 -23.31
N ARG A 400 -16.80 -8.47 -22.60
CA ARG A 400 -16.77 -9.60 -21.66
C ARG A 400 -17.74 -9.44 -20.50
N ALA A 401 -17.89 -8.22 -19.98
CA ALA A 401 -18.66 -7.93 -18.78
C ALA A 401 -19.88 -7.00 -19.01
N GLY A 402 -20.21 -6.72 -20.28
CA GLY A 402 -21.21 -5.75 -20.68
C GLY A 402 -20.75 -4.29 -20.54
N ASN A 403 -21.26 -3.58 -19.53
CA ASN A 403 -21.21 -2.12 -19.48
C ASN A 403 -20.05 -1.51 -18.66
N PHE A 404 -19.12 -2.32 -18.15
CA PHE A 404 -17.99 -1.86 -17.33
C PHE A 404 -16.65 -2.46 -17.77
N VAL A 405 -15.57 -1.70 -17.63
CA VAL A 405 -14.20 -2.13 -17.99
C VAL A 405 -13.66 -3.04 -16.89
N THR A 406 -13.20 -4.23 -17.28
CA THR A 406 -12.64 -5.22 -16.35
C THR A 406 -11.20 -4.91 -15.97
N LEU A 407 -10.73 -5.46 -14.85
CA LEU A 407 -9.31 -5.45 -14.46
C LEU A 407 -8.46 -6.05 -15.59
N ARG A 408 -8.92 -7.19 -16.14
CA ARG A 408 -8.25 -7.87 -17.25
C ARG A 408 -8.09 -6.95 -18.45
N ASP A 409 -9.13 -6.21 -18.83
CA ASP A 409 -9.07 -5.31 -19.98
C ASP A 409 -7.96 -4.25 -19.81
N VAL A 410 -7.79 -3.72 -18.59
CA VAL A 410 -6.72 -2.74 -18.30
C VAL A 410 -5.35 -3.40 -18.42
N VAL A 411 -5.16 -4.56 -17.79
CA VAL A 411 -3.89 -5.30 -17.81
C VAL A 411 -3.51 -5.74 -19.21
N ASP A 412 -4.44 -6.28 -19.99
CA ASP A 412 -4.17 -6.72 -21.36
C ASP A 412 -3.83 -5.55 -22.29
N GLN A 413 -4.36 -4.36 -22.01
CA GLN A 413 -4.13 -3.18 -22.83
C GLN A 413 -2.81 -2.46 -22.52
N VAL A 414 -2.39 -2.37 -21.26
CA VAL A 414 -1.19 -1.59 -20.87
C VAL A 414 -0.13 -2.36 -20.08
N GLY A 415 -0.39 -3.62 -19.74
CA GLY A 415 0.46 -4.45 -18.91
C GLY A 415 0.25 -4.24 -17.40
N PRO A 416 0.64 -5.23 -16.58
CA PRO A 416 0.49 -5.18 -15.13
C PRO A 416 1.33 -4.07 -14.50
N ASP A 417 2.59 -3.92 -14.92
CA ASP A 417 3.53 -2.95 -14.36
C ASP A 417 3.02 -1.51 -14.45
N VAL A 418 2.51 -1.11 -15.63
CA VAL A 418 1.93 0.22 -15.85
C VAL A 418 0.67 0.40 -15.01
N THR A 419 -0.21 -0.62 -15.01
CA THR A 419 -1.43 -0.62 -14.21
C THR A 419 -1.13 -0.39 -12.73
N ARG A 420 -0.18 -1.13 -12.18
CA ARG A 420 0.21 -1.04 -10.78
C ARG A 420 0.81 0.31 -10.41
N PHE A 421 1.78 0.79 -11.20
CA PHE A 421 2.43 2.06 -10.88
C PHE A 421 1.45 3.23 -10.93
N VAL A 422 0.63 3.34 -11.99
CA VAL A 422 -0.30 4.47 -12.20
C VAL A 422 -1.34 4.56 -11.08
N MET A 423 -1.85 3.42 -10.59
CA MET A 423 -2.83 3.37 -9.50
C MET A 423 -2.31 3.95 -8.17
N LEU A 424 -0.97 4.10 -8.04
CA LEU A 424 -0.28 4.65 -6.87
C LEU A 424 0.32 6.05 -7.12
N THR A 425 0.03 6.67 -8.26
CA THR A 425 0.44 8.07 -8.55
C THR A 425 -0.46 9.12 -7.89
N ARG A 426 -1.40 8.68 -7.06
CA ARG A 426 -2.29 9.52 -6.24
C ARG A 426 -2.55 8.83 -4.91
N LYS A 427 -2.92 9.62 -3.90
CA LYS A 427 -3.44 9.08 -2.63
C LYS A 427 -4.68 8.23 -2.88
N ASN A 428 -4.89 7.18 -2.08
CA ASN A 428 -6.04 6.28 -2.22
C ASN A 428 -7.38 7.01 -2.10
N ASP A 429 -7.45 8.03 -1.26
CA ASP A 429 -8.64 8.83 -0.98
C ASP A 429 -8.88 9.98 -1.97
N ALA A 430 -8.04 10.10 -3.00
CA ALA A 430 -8.21 11.06 -4.09
C ALA A 430 -8.68 10.37 -5.38
N PRO A 431 -9.61 10.94 -6.17
CA PRO A 431 -9.96 10.41 -7.49
C PRO A 431 -8.72 10.26 -8.40
N LEU A 432 -8.73 9.24 -9.25
CA LEU A 432 -7.65 8.98 -10.20
C LEU A 432 -8.19 8.98 -11.63
N ASP A 433 -7.57 9.77 -12.49
CA ASP A 433 -7.77 9.67 -13.94
C ASP A 433 -6.73 8.70 -14.51
N PHE A 434 -7.21 7.65 -15.18
CA PHE A 434 -6.38 6.67 -15.87
C PHE A 434 -6.62 6.84 -17.38
N ASP A 435 -5.62 7.37 -18.06
CA ASP A 435 -5.67 7.68 -19.48
C ASP A 435 -4.80 6.67 -20.24
N PHE A 436 -5.44 5.81 -21.04
CA PHE A 436 -4.78 4.71 -21.73
C PHE A 436 -3.68 5.15 -22.69
N ASP A 437 -3.80 6.32 -23.30
CA ASP A 437 -2.81 6.80 -24.25
C ASP A 437 -1.63 7.40 -23.50
N LYS A 438 -1.89 8.24 -22.48
CA LYS A 438 -0.84 8.89 -21.69
C LYS A 438 0.05 7.90 -20.94
N VAL A 439 -0.52 6.82 -20.42
CA VAL A 439 0.27 5.83 -19.66
C VAL A 439 1.16 4.97 -20.56
N LEU A 440 0.97 5.01 -21.87
CA LEU A 440 1.81 4.36 -22.88
C LEU A 440 2.81 5.33 -23.54
N GLU A 441 2.69 6.64 -23.30
CA GLU A 441 3.61 7.62 -23.87
C GLU A 441 5.02 7.47 -23.31
N GLN A 442 6.01 7.58 -24.20
CA GLN A 442 7.43 7.66 -23.85
C GLN A 442 7.84 9.10 -23.53
N SER A 443 7.18 9.68 -22.53
CA SER A 443 7.34 11.09 -22.17
C SER A 443 7.66 11.25 -20.68
N ARG A 444 8.21 12.41 -20.31
CA ARG A 444 8.41 12.77 -18.88
C ARG A 444 7.08 12.87 -18.13
N GLU A 445 5.98 13.12 -18.82
CA GLU A 445 4.65 13.23 -18.22
C GLU A 445 4.07 11.87 -17.81
N ASN A 446 4.59 10.78 -18.38
CA ASN A 446 4.31 9.42 -17.95
C ASN A 446 5.26 9.02 -16.80
N PRO A 447 4.78 8.97 -15.54
CA PRO A 447 5.64 8.72 -14.41
C PRO A 447 6.22 7.29 -14.40
N VAL A 448 5.51 6.31 -14.98
CA VAL A 448 6.00 4.92 -15.08
C VAL A 448 7.21 4.89 -16.00
N PHE A 449 7.06 5.44 -17.22
CA PHE A 449 8.15 5.54 -18.17
C PHE A 449 9.33 6.31 -17.58
N TYR A 450 9.07 7.43 -16.89
CA TYR A 450 10.12 8.28 -16.36
C TYR A 450 11.03 7.57 -15.35
N VAL A 451 10.43 6.77 -14.45
CA VAL A 451 11.17 5.96 -13.47
C VAL A 451 11.86 4.77 -14.14
N GLN A 452 11.14 4.03 -14.99
CA GLN A 452 11.71 2.87 -15.70
C GLN A 452 12.89 3.27 -16.59
N TYR A 453 12.81 4.44 -17.22
CA TYR A 453 13.87 4.95 -18.07
C TYR A 453 15.13 5.34 -17.28
N ALA A 454 15.00 5.82 -16.04
CA ALA A 454 16.15 6.02 -15.17
C ALA A 454 16.87 4.68 -14.91
N HIS A 455 16.11 3.63 -14.57
CA HIS A 455 16.67 2.29 -14.37
C HIS A 455 17.36 1.76 -15.65
N ALA A 456 16.69 1.81 -16.79
CA ALA A 456 17.24 1.34 -18.07
C ALA A 456 18.49 2.11 -18.52
N ARG A 457 18.59 3.41 -18.20
CA ARG A 457 19.80 4.22 -18.45
C ARG A 457 20.99 3.70 -17.65
N VAL A 458 20.80 3.35 -16.38
CA VAL A 458 21.86 2.74 -15.57
C VAL A 458 22.28 1.40 -16.18
N MET A 459 21.32 0.56 -16.57
CA MET A 459 21.64 -0.72 -17.22
C MET A 459 22.41 -0.54 -18.54
N SER A 460 22.09 0.51 -19.31
CA SER A 460 22.85 0.89 -20.51
C SER A 460 24.30 1.29 -20.20
N VAL A 461 24.52 2.06 -19.12
CA VAL A 461 25.88 2.41 -18.66
C VAL A 461 26.67 1.16 -18.28
N LEU A 462 26.05 0.22 -17.55
CA LEU A 462 26.71 -1.03 -17.15
C LEU A 462 27.11 -1.88 -18.36
N ARG A 463 26.25 -1.98 -19.38
CA ARG A 463 26.59 -2.68 -20.63
C ARG A 463 27.75 -2.01 -21.36
N ARG A 464 27.74 -0.67 -21.47
CA ARG A 464 28.83 0.09 -22.10
C ARG A 464 30.14 0.00 -21.33
N ALA A 465 30.09 -0.07 -19.99
CA ALA A 465 31.27 -0.29 -19.16
C ALA A 465 31.89 -1.67 -19.47
N ALA A 466 31.07 -2.72 -19.57
CA ALA A 466 31.53 -4.06 -19.93
C ALA A 466 32.15 -4.10 -21.34
N GLU A 467 31.54 -3.44 -22.33
CA GLU A 467 32.08 -3.31 -23.69
C GLU A 467 33.44 -2.58 -23.71
N ALA A 468 33.63 -1.62 -22.81
CA ALA A 468 34.89 -0.89 -22.63
C ALA A 468 35.93 -1.65 -21.77
N GLY A 469 35.61 -2.86 -21.31
CA GLY A 469 36.49 -3.65 -20.43
C GLY A 469 36.60 -3.12 -19.01
N ILE A 470 35.66 -2.27 -18.57
CA ILE A 470 35.58 -1.74 -17.20
C ILE A 470 34.74 -2.72 -16.37
N ASP A 471 35.35 -3.30 -15.34
CA ASP A 471 34.61 -4.10 -14.36
C ASP A 471 33.72 -3.19 -13.50
N ALA A 472 32.41 -3.39 -13.61
CA ALA A 472 31.36 -2.67 -12.89
C ALA A 472 30.47 -3.64 -12.09
N THR A 473 31.02 -4.77 -11.63
CA THR A 473 30.33 -5.66 -10.69
C THR A 473 30.08 -4.96 -9.34
N ASP A 474 29.03 -5.35 -8.64
CA ASP A 474 28.71 -4.77 -7.32
C ASP A 474 29.86 -4.97 -6.31
N GLU A 475 30.71 -5.99 -6.46
CA GLU A 475 31.93 -6.14 -5.66
C GLU A 475 32.97 -5.06 -5.97
N THR A 476 33.28 -4.84 -7.24
CA THR A 476 34.25 -3.85 -7.67
C THR A 476 33.78 -2.42 -7.38
N LEU A 477 32.51 -2.11 -7.61
CA LEU A 477 31.94 -0.79 -7.34
C LEU A 477 31.92 -0.44 -5.85
N ARG A 478 31.75 -1.43 -4.96
CA ARG A 478 31.86 -1.22 -3.49
C ARG A 478 33.26 -0.83 -3.05
N GLY A 479 34.29 -1.31 -3.75
CA GLY A 479 35.69 -0.99 -3.49
C GLY A 479 36.19 0.28 -4.18
N ALA A 480 35.35 0.95 -4.98
CA ALA A 480 35.74 2.15 -5.71
C ALA A 480 35.99 3.33 -4.76
N ASP A 481 36.93 4.22 -5.12
CA ASP A 481 37.17 5.43 -4.35
C ASP A 481 36.08 6.47 -4.64
N LEU A 482 35.17 6.63 -3.68
CA LEU A 482 34.03 7.53 -3.80
C LEU A 482 34.37 8.97 -3.39
N ALA A 483 35.58 9.25 -2.90
CA ALA A 483 35.98 10.58 -2.43
C ALA A 483 35.87 11.66 -3.51
N ALA A 484 36.07 11.27 -4.78
CA ALA A 484 35.97 12.14 -5.95
C ALA A 484 34.52 12.49 -6.36
N LEU A 485 33.50 11.91 -5.71
CA LEU A 485 32.10 12.29 -5.92
C LEU A 485 31.75 13.47 -5.00
N ASP A 486 32.29 14.64 -5.31
CA ASP A 486 32.14 15.87 -4.52
C ASP A 486 31.33 16.96 -5.24
N HIS A 487 30.98 16.73 -6.51
CA HIS A 487 30.24 17.70 -7.28
C HIS A 487 28.81 17.89 -6.71
N PRO A 488 28.29 19.13 -6.60
CA PRO A 488 26.97 19.38 -6.02
C PRO A 488 25.81 18.58 -6.65
N ALA A 489 25.87 18.31 -7.96
CA ALA A 489 24.88 17.49 -8.66
C ALA A 489 24.96 16.00 -8.26
N GLU A 490 26.16 15.47 -8.02
CA GLU A 490 26.35 14.08 -7.55
C GLU A 490 25.89 13.95 -6.09
N LEU A 491 26.26 14.93 -5.25
CA LEU A 491 25.85 14.99 -3.85
C LEU A 491 24.33 15.14 -3.69
N THR A 492 23.65 15.85 -4.60
CA THR A 492 22.18 15.93 -4.63
C THR A 492 21.55 14.54 -4.74
N VAL A 493 22.04 13.71 -5.67
CA VAL A 493 21.54 12.33 -5.85
C VAL A 493 21.88 11.47 -4.63
N ALA A 494 23.09 11.56 -4.08
CA ALA A 494 23.49 10.82 -2.89
C ALA A 494 22.63 11.18 -1.66
N ARG A 495 22.29 12.46 -1.47
CA ARG A 495 21.34 12.91 -0.44
C ARG A 495 19.96 12.32 -0.66
N LYS A 496 19.46 12.31 -1.89
CA LYS A 496 18.15 11.73 -2.20
C LYS A 496 18.12 10.24 -1.84
N LEU A 497 19.17 9.48 -2.16
CA LEU A 497 19.32 8.08 -1.76
C LEU A 497 19.36 7.88 -0.24
N ALA A 498 19.92 8.84 0.50
CA ALA A 498 19.96 8.81 1.96
C ALA A 498 18.57 8.93 2.61
N GLU A 499 17.60 9.55 1.92
CA GLU A 499 16.22 9.70 2.41
C GLU A 499 15.41 8.39 2.35
N TRP A 500 15.80 7.43 1.49
CA TRP A 500 15.00 6.24 1.19
C TRP A 500 14.59 5.42 2.43
N PRO A 501 15.50 5.04 3.37
CA PRO A 501 15.12 4.27 4.54
C PRO A 501 14.06 4.97 5.40
N ARG A 502 14.22 6.28 5.60
CA ARG A 502 13.26 7.09 6.36
C ARG A 502 11.92 7.21 5.65
N LEU A 503 11.93 7.39 4.32
CA LEU A 503 10.70 7.47 3.53
C LEU A 503 9.89 6.17 3.62
N VAL A 504 10.54 5.01 3.53
CA VAL A 504 9.92 3.69 3.71
C VAL A 504 9.22 3.61 5.07
N GLU A 505 9.92 3.96 6.15
CA GLU A 505 9.34 3.95 7.50
C GLU A 505 8.15 4.90 7.64
N ILE A 506 8.22 6.10 7.06
CA ILE A 506 7.09 7.04 7.07
C ILE A 506 5.89 6.45 6.32
N ALA A 507 6.12 5.92 5.12
CA ALA A 507 5.06 5.36 4.29
C ALA A 507 4.39 4.16 4.98
N ALA A 508 5.16 3.31 5.66
CA ALA A 508 4.63 2.19 6.42
C ALA A 508 3.83 2.65 7.64
N ARG A 509 4.35 3.60 8.44
CA ARG A 509 3.65 4.15 9.62
C ARG A 509 2.30 4.78 9.27
N THR A 510 2.19 5.42 8.11
CA THR A 510 0.95 6.09 7.68
C THR A 510 0.07 5.22 6.79
N ASN A 511 0.53 4.00 6.44
CA ASN A 511 -0.12 3.11 5.48
C ASN A 511 -0.36 3.82 4.12
N GLU A 512 0.65 4.53 3.61
CA GLU A 512 0.59 5.38 2.41
C GLU A 512 1.59 4.91 1.33
N PRO A 513 1.34 3.78 0.62
CA PRO A 513 2.26 3.23 -0.38
C PRO A 513 2.51 4.15 -1.59
N HIS A 514 1.60 5.09 -1.89
CA HIS A 514 1.79 6.09 -2.96
C HIS A 514 3.04 6.96 -2.77
N ARG A 515 3.52 7.13 -1.52
CA ARG A 515 4.76 7.86 -1.22
C ARG A 515 5.98 7.23 -1.88
N ILE A 516 5.97 5.90 -2.06
CA ILE A 516 7.04 5.19 -2.77
C ILE A 516 7.07 5.64 -4.23
N ALA A 517 5.93 5.66 -4.92
CA ALA A 517 5.86 6.11 -6.31
C ALA A 517 6.33 7.57 -6.47
N PHE A 518 5.95 8.45 -5.54
CA PHE A 518 6.39 9.86 -5.55
C PHE A 518 7.89 9.99 -5.38
N TYR A 519 8.46 9.29 -4.41
CA TYR A 519 9.89 9.30 -4.18
C TYR A 519 10.68 8.76 -5.37
N LEU A 520 10.22 7.66 -5.99
CA LEU A 520 10.88 7.10 -7.17
C LEU A 520 10.88 8.08 -8.35
N TYR A 521 9.78 8.80 -8.54
CA TYR A 521 9.69 9.83 -9.57
C TYR A 521 10.66 10.98 -9.31
N GLU A 522 10.78 11.44 -8.06
CA GLU A 522 11.74 12.48 -7.66
C GLU A 522 13.19 12.01 -7.84
N LEU A 523 13.53 10.80 -7.37
CA LEU A 523 14.87 10.21 -7.53
C LEU A 523 15.25 10.04 -9.01
N ALA A 524 14.31 9.58 -9.84
CA ALA A 524 14.51 9.54 -11.28
C ALA A 524 14.77 10.95 -11.84
N GLY A 525 14.03 11.96 -11.37
CA GLY A 525 14.23 13.37 -11.72
C GLY A 525 15.64 13.87 -11.44
N ASP A 526 16.12 13.68 -10.22
CA ASP A 526 17.46 14.08 -9.79
C ASP A 526 18.55 13.34 -10.59
N PHE A 527 18.35 12.04 -10.84
CA PHE A 527 19.28 11.26 -11.67
C PHE A 527 19.30 11.73 -13.13
N HIS A 528 18.14 12.02 -13.73
CA HIS A 528 18.06 12.53 -15.10
C HIS A 528 18.70 13.93 -15.22
N ALA A 529 18.59 14.77 -14.18
CA ALA A 529 19.27 16.05 -14.12
C ALA A 529 20.80 15.88 -14.11
N LEU A 530 21.33 14.99 -13.26
CA LEU A 530 22.75 14.64 -13.24
C LEU A 530 23.22 14.09 -14.60
N TRP A 531 22.47 13.14 -15.17
CA TRP A 531 22.77 12.55 -16.47
C TRP A 531 22.92 13.62 -17.55
N ASN A 532 21.96 14.54 -17.64
CA ASN A 532 21.96 15.60 -18.64
C ASN A 532 23.10 16.60 -18.42
N ARG A 533 23.47 16.88 -17.17
CA ARG A 533 24.59 17.77 -16.85
C ARG A 533 25.92 17.26 -17.40
N GLY A 534 26.08 15.95 -17.56
CA GLY A 534 27.23 15.33 -18.23
C GLY A 534 27.42 15.72 -19.71
N ASN A 535 26.41 16.34 -20.35
CA ASN A 535 26.58 16.92 -21.68
C ASN A 535 27.36 18.24 -21.64
N ASP A 536 27.08 19.08 -20.64
CA ASP A 536 27.71 20.39 -20.44
C ASP A 536 29.07 20.25 -19.73
N GLU A 537 29.16 19.33 -18.77
CA GLU A 537 30.33 19.06 -17.94
C GLU A 537 30.76 17.60 -18.12
N PRO A 538 31.65 17.28 -19.09
CA PRO A 538 32.04 15.90 -19.39
C PRO A 538 32.61 15.11 -18.20
N ALA A 539 33.18 15.81 -17.20
CA ALA A 539 33.65 15.21 -15.95
C ALA A 539 32.52 14.56 -15.12
N LEU A 540 31.24 14.84 -15.40
CA LEU A 540 30.08 14.21 -14.75
C LEU A 540 29.53 13.02 -15.52
N ARG A 541 30.10 12.67 -16.68
CA ARG A 541 29.71 11.45 -17.40
C ARG A 541 30.09 10.23 -16.58
N PHE A 542 29.23 9.22 -16.58
CA PHE A 542 29.48 7.97 -15.84
C PHE A 542 30.65 7.16 -16.40
N LEU A 543 30.96 7.31 -17.68
CA LEU A 543 32.14 6.74 -18.32
C LEU A 543 33.13 7.86 -18.63
N GLN A 544 34.36 7.69 -18.17
CA GLN A 544 35.49 8.60 -18.39
C GLN A 544 36.53 7.89 -19.26
N ASP A 545 36.79 8.44 -20.44
CA ASP A 545 37.67 7.83 -21.43
C ASP A 545 39.11 7.71 -20.88
N GLY A 546 39.60 6.47 -20.77
CA GLY A 546 40.94 6.19 -20.25
C GLY A 546 41.10 6.28 -18.73
N ASP A 547 40.03 6.56 -17.99
CA ASP A 547 40.04 6.61 -16.52
C ASP A 547 39.03 5.62 -15.93
N VAL A 548 39.54 4.40 -15.72
CA VAL A 548 38.76 3.27 -15.18
C VAL A 548 38.29 3.55 -13.76
N ALA A 549 39.16 4.13 -12.92
CA ALA A 549 38.87 4.36 -11.51
C ALA A 549 37.73 5.38 -11.35
N THR A 550 37.80 6.52 -12.04
CA THR A 550 36.74 7.52 -11.99
C THR A 550 35.43 7.01 -12.59
N SER A 551 35.52 6.19 -13.66
CA SER A 551 34.34 5.52 -14.23
C SER A 551 33.67 4.62 -13.20
N GLN A 552 34.42 3.79 -12.48
CA GLN A 552 33.89 2.91 -11.43
C GLN A 552 33.21 3.72 -10.32
N SER A 553 33.82 4.80 -9.85
CA SER A 553 33.21 5.66 -8.81
C SER A 553 31.89 6.28 -9.28
N LYS A 554 31.82 6.79 -10.51
CA LYS A 554 30.58 7.40 -11.04
C LYS A 554 29.52 6.34 -11.34
N ILE A 555 29.92 5.17 -11.84
CA ILE A 555 29.01 4.04 -12.04
C ILE A 555 28.46 3.55 -10.70
N ALA A 556 29.23 3.59 -9.59
CA ALA A 556 28.74 3.24 -8.26
C ALA A 556 27.53 4.09 -7.84
N LEU A 557 27.55 5.41 -8.11
CA LEU A 557 26.40 6.29 -7.89
C LEU A 557 25.19 5.90 -8.75
N ALA A 558 25.39 5.70 -10.06
CA ALA A 558 24.32 5.29 -10.97
C ALA A 558 23.72 3.93 -10.56
N ARG A 559 24.58 2.98 -10.17
CA ARG A 559 24.18 1.66 -9.69
C ARG A 559 23.36 1.76 -8.42
N ALA A 560 23.77 2.59 -7.45
CA ALA A 560 23.00 2.84 -6.23
C ALA A 560 21.59 3.37 -6.53
N VAL A 561 21.43 4.26 -7.53
CA VAL A 561 20.11 4.70 -8.01
C VAL A 561 19.28 3.53 -8.52
N SER A 562 19.84 2.66 -9.37
CA SER A 562 19.10 1.50 -9.89
C SER A 562 18.68 0.52 -8.79
N VAL A 563 19.50 0.36 -7.74
CA VAL A 563 19.19 -0.49 -6.59
C VAL A 563 17.97 0.04 -5.83
N VAL A 564 17.95 1.34 -5.50
CA VAL A 564 16.82 1.96 -4.80
C VAL A 564 15.56 1.97 -5.67
N ILE A 565 15.68 2.27 -6.97
CA ILE A 565 14.56 2.17 -7.89
C ILE A 565 14.02 0.73 -7.93
N SER A 566 14.89 -0.26 -7.99
CA SER A 566 14.48 -1.67 -8.00
C SER A 566 13.76 -2.07 -6.70
N ALA A 567 14.27 -1.65 -5.54
CA ALA A 567 13.64 -1.92 -4.25
C ALA A 567 12.23 -1.28 -4.18
N GLY A 568 12.11 -0.01 -4.58
CA GLY A 568 10.83 0.68 -4.58
C GLY A 568 9.83 0.10 -5.58
N LEU A 569 10.26 -0.18 -6.83
CA LEU A 569 9.40 -0.83 -7.82
C LEU A 569 8.94 -2.22 -7.33
N GLY A 570 9.83 -2.98 -6.68
CA GLY A 570 9.50 -4.26 -6.04
C GLY A 570 8.40 -4.12 -4.98
N ILE A 571 8.46 -3.10 -4.11
CA ILE A 571 7.38 -2.80 -3.14
C ILE A 571 6.05 -2.52 -3.86
N LEU A 572 6.10 -1.84 -5.00
CA LEU A 572 4.91 -1.57 -5.82
C LEU A 572 4.49 -2.78 -6.67
N GLY A 573 5.22 -3.89 -6.65
CA GLY A 573 5.03 -5.08 -7.49
C GLY A 573 5.24 -4.81 -8.99
N VAL A 574 6.15 -3.89 -9.32
CA VAL A 574 6.50 -3.50 -10.68
C VAL A 574 7.88 -4.06 -11.03
N THR A 575 8.02 -4.63 -12.22
CA THR A 575 9.30 -5.18 -12.69
C THR A 575 10.22 -4.08 -13.23
N PRO A 576 11.46 -3.92 -12.73
CA PRO A 576 12.40 -2.93 -13.27
C PRO A 576 12.86 -3.26 -14.70
N ALA A 577 12.72 -2.30 -15.61
CA ALA A 577 13.05 -2.44 -17.02
C ALA A 577 14.57 -2.46 -17.25
N GLN A 578 15.06 -3.50 -17.92
CA GLN A 578 16.48 -3.63 -18.26
C GLN A 578 16.88 -2.76 -19.47
N GLU A 579 15.90 -2.51 -20.35
CA GLU A 579 16.01 -1.71 -21.56
C GLU A 579 14.65 -1.06 -21.83
N MET A 580 14.65 0.16 -22.36
CA MET A 580 13.45 0.80 -22.93
C MET A 580 13.54 0.67 -24.45
N ARG A 581 12.48 0.16 -25.09
CA ARG A 581 12.39 -0.02 -26.54
C ARG A 581 11.64 1.12 -27.21
#